data_AF-A0A7Y6MXQ3-F1
#
_entry.id   AF-A0A7Y6MXQ3-F1
#
_cell.length_a   1.000
_cell.length_b   1.000
_cell.length_c   1.000
_cell.angle_alpha   90.00
_cell.angle_beta   90.00
_cell.angle_gamma   90.00
#
_symmetry.space_group_name_H-M   'P 1'
#
loop_
_entity.id
_entity.type
_entity.pdbx_description
1 polymer ?
#
loop_
_entity_poly.entity_id
_entity_poly.type
_entity_poly.pdbx_seq_one_letter_code
_entity_poly.pdbx_strand_id
1 'polypeptide(L)'
;HTDFIARFQRMLGKDVFYPIGFDDNGLPTERLVEQTYKTRAKEVGREKFIEMCHEVIEKSKQEFKELFKSVGISYDWSLEYHTISKETVTLSQMSFIDLYNKGYAYRKMQPILWDPVDKTAIAQAEIEDKVFESSLNTIVFSTEENEQINIATTRPELLPACVAVFCHPEDARYTHLIGKTATVAITGAKVPVIADDKVKIDKGTGLVMCCTFGDELDIYWQQKHNLPMKIIIDQDGRMSLDSVCDNNRSQCQGTGMTSG
;
A
#
# COMPACT_ATOMS: atom_id res chain seq x y z
N HIS A 1 -25.41 21.51 8.20
CA HIS A 1 -25.17 20.53 9.28
C HIS A 1 -26.42 19.66 9.47
N THR A 2 -26.29 18.38 9.80
CA THR A 2 -27.42 17.42 9.95
C THR A 2 -28.39 17.82 11.07
N ASP A 3 -27.91 18.58 12.05
CA ASP A 3 -28.69 19.11 13.18
C ASP A 3 -29.93 19.92 12.76
N PHE A 4 -29.81 20.76 11.72
CA PHE A 4 -30.94 21.55 11.21
C PHE A 4 -32.09 20.65 10.76
N ILE A 5 -31.77 19.54 10.09
CA ILE A 5 -32.76 18.56 9.62
C ILE A 5 -33.39 17.87 10.81
N ALA A 6 -32.58 17.42 11.78
CA ALA A 6 -33.06 16.72 12.97
C ALA A 6 -34.02 17.59 13.81
N ARG A 7 -33.73 18.89 13.93
CA ARG A 7 -34.61 19.85 14.62
C ARG A 7 -35.88 20.11 13.83
N PHE A 8 -35.77 20.39 12.54
CA PHE A 8 -36.92 20.64 11.68
C PHE A 8 -37.91 19.46 11.69
N GLN A 9 -37.42 18.23 11.57
CA GLN A 9 -38.28 17.04 11.61
C GLN A 9 -38.94 16.83 12.99
N ARG A 10 -38.22 17.11 14.10
CA ARG A 10 -38.83 17.11 15.45
C ARG A 10 -39.92 18.17 15.59
N MET A 11 -39.70 19.38 15.05
CA MET A 11 -40.71 20.45 15.06
C MET A 11 -41.96 20.09 14.24
N LEU A 12 -41.82 19.22 13.23
CA LEU A 12 -42.96 18.65 12.49
C LEU A 12 -43.65 17.49 13.24
N GLY A 13 -43.28 17.21 14.49
CA GLY A 13 -43.88 16.18 15.32
C GLY A 13 -43.38 14.76 15.04
N LYS A 14 -42.25 14.59 14.36
CA LYS A 14 -41.64 13.26 14.16
C LYS A 14 -40.69 12.90 15.28
N ASP A 15 -40.64 11.61 15.61
CA ASP A 15 -39.58 11.03 16.42
C ASP A 15 -38.32 10.88 15.56
N VAL A 16 -37.23 11.53 15.99
CA VAL A 16 -35.96 11.56 15.25
C VAL A 16 -34.88 10.88 16.07
N PHE A 17 -34.39 9.75 15.58
CA PHE A 17 -33.21 9.08 16.11
C PHE A 17 -31.95 9.83 15.68
N TYR A 18 -31.24 10.46 16.64
CA TYR A 18 -30.07 11.30 16.36
C TYR A 18 -28.94 11.08 17.38
N PRO A 19 -28.32 9.88 17.39
CA PRO A 19 -27.19 9.56 18.26
C PRO A 19 -25.90 10.28 17.83
N ILE A 20 -24.88 10.21 18.67
CA ILE A 20 -23.51 10.60 18.34
C ILE A 20 -22.58 9.41 18.54
N GLY A 21 -21.73 9.15 17.54
CA GLY A 21 -20.68 8.15 17.60
C GLY A 21 -19.32 8.82 17.64
N PHE A 22 -18.42 8.30 18.47
CA PHE A 22 -17.00 8.62 18.41
C PHE A 22 -16.24 7.49 17.72
N ASP A 23 -15.41 7.87 16.74
CA ASP A 23 -14.47 6.95 16.13
C ASP A 23 -13.11 7.07 16.81
N ASP A 24 -12.82 6.10 17.67
CA ASP A 24 -11.68 6.13 18.58
C ASP A 24 -10.59 5.12 18.16
N ASN A 25 -10.72 4.52 16.98
CA ASN A 25 -9.82 3.47 16.49
C ASN A 25 -8.78 3.97 15.49
N GLY A 26 -7.75 3.14 15.30
CA GLY A 26 -6.87 3.19 14.13
C GLY A 26 -5.75 4.23 14.21
N LEU A 27 -5.07 4.40 13.07
CA LEU A 27 -3.85 5.19 12.94
C LEU A 27 -3.97 6.65 13.41
N PRO A 28 -5.10 7.38 13.23
CA PRO A 28 -5.23 8.73 13.74
C PRO A 28 -5.08 8.82 15.26
N THR A 29 -5.71 7.89 16.00
CA THR A 29 -5.59 7.81 17.46
C THR A 29 -4.16 7.46 17.87
N GLU A 30 -3.56 6.45 17.22
CA GLU A 30 -2.18 6.04 17.53
C GLU A 30 -1.19 7.20 17.30
N ARG A 31 -1.29 7.90 16.16
CA ARG A 31 -0.44 9.05 15.84
C ARG A 31 -0.63 10.21 16.81
N LEU A 32 -1.86 10.49 17.25
CA LEU A 32 -2.14 11.53 18.24
C LEU A 32 -1.46 11.21 19.59
N VAL A 33 -1.52 9.96 20.03
CA VAL A 33 -0.87 9.49 21.26
C VAL A 33 0.64 9.58 21.13
N GLU A 34 1.22 9.10 20.03
CA GLU A 34 2.66 9.19 19.77
C GLU A 34 3.15 10.65 19.79
N GLN A 35 2.40 11.58 19.19
CA GLN A 35 2.71 13.01 19.21
C GLN A 35 2.59 13.62 20.60
N THR A 36 1.56 13.25 21.36
CA THR A 36 1.27 13.79 22.70
C THR A 36 2.35 13.39 23.69
N TYR A 37 2.74 12.12 23.69
CA TYR A 37 3.74 11.59 24.63
C TYR A 37 5.17 11.57 24.07
N LYS A 38 5.37 11.95 22.80
CA LYS A 38 6.66 11.92 22.10
C LYS A 38 7.35 10.55 22.19
N THR A 39 6.58 9.49 21.94
CA THR A 39 7.05 8.10 21.96
C THR A 39 6.47 7.33 20.78
N ARG A 40 6.96 6.12 20.53
CA ARG A 40 6.42 5.18 19.54
C ARG A 40 5.77 3.99 20.22
N ALA A 41 4.71 3.43 19.63
CA ALA A 41 4.03 2.25 20.16
C ALA A 41 4.98 1.07 20.47
N LYS A 42 6.05 0.93 19.67
CA LYS A 42 7.08 -0.11 19.82
C LYS A 42 7.99 0.09 21.03
N GLU A 43 8.17 1.32 21.50
CA GLU A 43 9.07 1.65 22.61
C GLU A 43 8.44 1.33 23.96
N VAL A 44 7.14 1.57 24.09
CA VAL A 44 6.39 1.39 25.35
C VAL A 44 5.75 0.01 25.49
N GLY A 45 5.59 -0.72 24.37
CA GLY A 45 4.92 -2.02 24.35
C GLY A 45 3.40 -1.90 24.24
N ARG A 46 2.79 -2.94 23.67
CA ARG A 46 1.37 -2.93 23.25
C ARG A 46 0.39 -2.60 24.38
N GLU A 47 0.51 -3.30 25.52
CA GLU A 47 -0.42 -3.12 26.64
C GLU A 47 -0.38 -1.68 27.16
N LYS A 48 0.83 -1.17 27.39
CA LYS A 48 1.00 0.19 27.88
C LYS A 48 0.54 1.24 26.86
N PHE A 49 0.80 1.01 25.58
CA PHE A 49 0.34 1.90 24.52
C PHE A 49 -1.19 1.96 24.44
N ILE A 50 -1.88 0.82 24.59
CA ILE A 50 -3.35 0.78 24.61
C ILE A 50 -3.90 1.60 25.78
N GLU A 51 -3.29 1.50 26.97
CA GLU A 51 -3.68 2.34 28.13
C GLU A 51 -3.53 3.84 27.80
N MET A 52 -2.41 4.22 27.19
CA MET A 52 -2.16 5.61 26.78
C MET A 52 -3.17 6.10 25.74
N CYS A 53 -3.56 5.24 24.79
CA CYS A 53 -4.64 5.55 23.85
C CYS A 53 -5.95 5.85 24.57
N HIS A 54 -6.35 5.01 25.53
CA HIS A 54 -7.57 5.23 26.30
C HIS A 54 -7.55 6.55 27.09
N GLU A 55 -6.41 6.92 27.67
CA GLU A 55 -6.26 8.20 28.38
C GLU A 55 -6.49 9.41 27.45
N VAL A 56 -5.88 9.40 26.26
CA VAL A 56 -6.00 10.49 25.28
C VAL A 56 -7.41 10.57 24.70
N ILE A 57 -8.01 9.42 24.39
CA ILE A 57 -9.38 9.32 23.87
C ILE A 57 -10.37 9.92 24.87
N GLU A 58 -10.29 9.53 26.15
CA GLU A 58 -11.24 10.00 27.16
C GLU A 58 -11.17 11.52 27.35
N LYS A 59 -9.96 12.08 27.34
CA LYS A 59 -9.76 13.53 27.38
C LYS A 59 -10.34 14.22 26.13
N SER A 60 -9.99 13.74 24.95
CA SER A 60 -10.41 14.32 23.66
C SER A 60 -11.93 14.27 23.52
N LYS A 61 -12.55 13.16 23.93
CA LYS A 61 -14.00 12.97 23.97
C LYS A 61 -14.69 14.04 24.80
N GLN A 62 -14.19 14.31 26.00
CA GLN A 62 -14.78 15.32 26.87
C GLN A 62 -14.70 16.72 26.25
N GLU A 63 -13.56 17.07 25.65
CA GLU A 63 -13.37 18.32 24.93
C GLU A 63 -14.33 18.46 23.73
N PHE A 64 -14.47 17.42 22.91
CA PHE A 64 -15.43 17.41 21.79
C PHE A 64 -16.89 17.49 22.26
N LYS A 65 -17.22 16.82 23.36
CA LYS A 65 -18.56 16.84 23.95
C LYS A 65 -18.92 18.23 24.44
N GLU A 66 -18.01 18.90 25.12
CA GLU A 66 -18.18 20.30 25.54
C GLU A 66 -18.29 21.25 24.35
N LEU A 67 -17.44 21.06 23.34
CA LEU A 67 -17.49 21.82 22.10
C LEU A 67 -18.86 21.68 21.41
N PHE A 68 -19.33 20.47 21.14
CA PHE A 68 -20.60 20.25 20.45
C PHE A 68 -21.80 20.73 21.24
N LYS A 69 -21.76 20.62 22.59
CA LYS A 69 -22.78 21.21 23.46
C LYS A 69 -22.77 22.74 23.40
N SER A 70 -21.60 23.37 23.39
CA SER A 70 -21.48 24.84 23.34
C SER A 70 -21.96 25.43 22.01
N VAL A 71 -21.78 24.71 20.90
CA VAL A 71 -22.32 25.07 19.58
C VAL A 71 -23.83 24.77 19.48
N GLY A 72 -24.40 24.07 20.47
CA GLY A 72 -25.82 23.77 20.54
C GLY A 72 -26.28 22.65 19.60
N ILE A 73 -25.40 21.71 19.26
CA ILE A 73 -25.81 20.54 18.47
C ILE A 73 -26.69 19.64 19.33
N SER A 74 -27.83 19.23 18.79
CA SER A 74 -28.90 18.54 19.52
C SER A 74 -28.85 17.02 19.39
N TYR A 75 -27.64 16.45 19.47
CA TYR A 75 -27.45 15.01 19.61
C TYR A 75 -28.14 14.48 20.88
N ASP A 76 -28.66 13.26 20.78
CA ASP A 76 -29.06 12.51 21.96
C ASP A 76 -27.84 11.87 22.62
N TRP A 77 -27.30 12.53 23.64
CA TRP A 77 -26.15 12.07 24.40
C TRP A 77 -26.41 10.79 25.21
N SER A 78 -27.67 10.36 25.37
CA SER A 78 -27.99 9.07 25.99
C SER A 78 -27.74 7.88 25.04
N LEU A 79 -27.63 8.16 23.74
CA LEU A 79 -27.37 7.20 22.67
C LEU A 79 -25.95 7.34 22.12
N GLU A 80 -25.01 7.77 22.95
CA GLU A 80 -23.59 7.87 22.63
C GLU A 80 -22.99 6.47 22.43
N TYR A 81 -22.22 6.27 21.36
CA TYR A 81 -21.52 5.01 21.11
C TYR A 81 -20.08 5.22 20.64
N HIS A 82 -19.26 4.19 20.78
CA HIS A 82 -17.82 4.23 20.53
C HIS A 82 -17.40 3.05 19.67
N THR A 83 -16.52 3.27 18.69
CA THR A 83 -16.02 2.19 17.84
C THR A 83 -15.20 1.15 18.62
N ILE A 84 -14.65 1.52 19.79
CA ILE A 84 -13.94 0.63 20.73
C ILE A 84 -14.81 0.03 21.85
N SER A 85 -16.11 0.37 21.91
CA SER A 85 -17.01 -0.19 22.92
C SER A 85 -17.15 -1.71 22.76
N LYS A 86 -17.39 -2.41 23.86
CA LYS A 86 -17.55 -3.88 23.85
C LYS A 86 -18.65 -4.31 22.88
N GLU A 87 -19.76 -3.58 22.84
CA GLU A 87 -20.91 -3.83 21.99
C GLU A 87 -20.54 -3.68 20.51
N THR A 88 -19.87 -2.58 20.15
CA THR A 88 -19.47 -2.30 18.76
C THR A 88 -18.39 -3.27 18.28
N VAL A 89 -17.42 -3.59 19.13
CA VAL A 89 -16.39 -4.60 18.83
C VAL A 89 -17.02 -5.96 18.60
N THR A 90 -17.97 -6.37 19.46
CA THR A 90 -18.69 -7.65 19.31
C THR A 90 -19.44 -7.69 17.98
N LEU A 91 -20.17 -6.61 17.64
CA LEU A 91 -20.91 -6.52 16.38
C LEU A 91 -19.98 -6.57 15.15
N SER A 92 -18.84 -5.88 15.21
CA SER A 92 -17.82 -5.90 14.15
C SER A 92 -17.25 -7.30 13.95
N GLN A 93 -16.89 -8.00 15.04
CA GLN A 93 -16.40 -9.38 15.00
C GLN A 93 -17.45 -10.35 14.43
N MET A 94 -18.72 -10.22 14.84
CA MET A 94 -19.81 -11.03 14.29
C MET A 94 -19.96 -10.81 12.78
N SER A 95 -19.88 -9.56 12.33
CA SER A 95 -19.95 -9.20 10.90
C SER A 95 -18.79 -9.81 10.11
N PHE A 96 -17.57 -9.77 10.65
CA PHE A 96 -16.40 -10.40 10.03
C PHE A 96 -16.55 -11.93 9.92
N ILE A 97 -17.04 -12.58 10.98
CA ILE A 97 -17.28 -14.04 10.97
C ILE A 97 -18.34 -14.41 9.92
N ASP A 98 -19.42 -13.63 9.81
CA ASP A 98 -20.45 -13.83 8.79
C ASP A 98 -19.86 -13.70 7.37
N LEU A 99 -19.05 -12.67 7.10
CA LEU A 99 -18.36 -12.49 5.82
C LEU A 99 -17.41 -13.65 5.51
N TYR A 100 -16.67 -14.13 6.52
CA TYR A 100 -15.79 -15.28 6.38
C TYR A 100 -16.56 -16.55 6.04
N ASN A 101 -17.65 -16.85 6.76
CA ASN A 101 -18.48 -18.02 6.51
C ASN A 101 -19.15 -18.00 5.13
N LYS A 102 -19.43 -16.80 4.59
CA LYS A 102 -19.94 -16.61 3.23
C LYS A 102 -18.87 -16.67 2.14
N GLY A 103 -17.58 -16.80 2.50
CA GLY A 103 -16.46 -16.81 1.57
C GLY A 103 -16.05 -15.43 1.04
N TYR A 104 -16.56 -14.33 1.62
CA TYR A 104 -16.23 -12.96 1.24
C TYR A 104 -15.00 -12.40 1.97
N ALA A 105 -14.58 -13.02 3.07
CA ALA A 105 -13.30 -12.71 3.74
C ALA A 105 -12.32 -13.87 3.54
N TYR A 106 -11.16 -13.58 2.93
CA TYR A 106 -10.11 -14.56 2.66
C TYR A 106 -8.72 -13.94 2.86
N ARG A 107 -7.72 -14.81 3.03
CA ARG A 107 -6.31 -14.40 3.13
C ARG A 107 -5.57 -14.81 1.86
N LYS A 108 -4.96 -13.84 1.18
CA LYS A 108 -4.12 -14.05 0.01
C LYS A 108 -2.87 -13.21 0.12
N MET A 109 -1.73 -13.75 -0.31
CA MET A 109 -0.51 -12.97 -0.45
C MET A 109 -0.62 -12.18 -1.76
N GLN A 110 -0.71 -10.86 -1.63
CA GLN A 110 -0.76 -9.93 -2.76
C GLN A 110 0.00 -8.66 -2.39
N PRO A 111 0.53 -7.93 -3.37
CA PRO A 111 1.03 -6.59 -3.13
C PRO A 111 -0.05 -5.69 -2.56
N ILE A 112 0.37 -4.90 -1.59
CA ILE A 112 -0.44 -3.92 -0.88
C ILE A 112 0.36 -2.63 -0.78
N LEU A 113 -0.35 -1.53 -0.54
CA LEU A 113 0.29 -0.29 -0.16
C LEU A 113 0.78 -0.44 1.27
N TRP A 114 2.05 -0.13 1.47
CA TRP A 114 2.76 -0.35 2.73
C TRP A 114 3.40 0.95 3.20
N ASP A 115 3.12 1.34 4.43
CA ASP A 115 3.82 2.44 5.08
C ASP A 115 5.02 1.88 5.88
N PRO A 116 6.28 2.14 5.48
CA PRO A 116 7.45 1.67 6.20
C PRO A 116 7.66 2.37 7.56
N VAL A 117 7.03 3.54 7.78
CA VAL A 117 7.13 4.29 9.04
C VAL A 117 6.26 3.63 10.11
N ASP A 118 4.97 3.46 9.80
CA ASP A 118 4.01 2.86 10.73
C ASP A 118 4.00 1.32 10.65
N LYS A 119 4.67 0.74 9.65
CA LYS A 119 4.80 -0.70 9.38
C LYS A 119 3.44 -1.41 9.29
N THR A 120 2.56 -0.83 8.49
CA THR A 120 1.20 -1.36 8.28
C THR A 120 0.77 -1.23 6.83
N ALA A 121 -0.20 -2.05 6.45
CA ALA A 121 -0.94 -1.89 5.22
C ALA A 121 -1.79 -0.62 5.29
N ILE A 122 -1.85 0.12 4.18
CA ILE A 122 -2.63 1.36 4.04
C ILE A 122 -3.69 1.14 2.95
N ALA A 123 -4.89 1.68 3.16
CA ALA A 123 -5.93 1.64 2.13
C ALA A 123 -5.70 2.73 1.07
N GLN A 124 -6.11 2.50 -0.18
CA GLN A 124 -6.01 3.54 -1.23
C GLN A 124 -6.66 4.87 -0.81
N ALA A 125 -7.76 4.81 -0.04
CA ALA A 125 -8.48 5.99 0.45
C ALA A 125 -7.69 6.84 1.46
N GLU A 126 -6.61 6.29 2.03
CA GLU A 126 -5.74 6.95 3.00
C GLU A 126 -4.48 7.56 2.33
N ILE A 127 -4.35 7.43 1.00
CA ILE A 127 -3.24 7.97 0.24
C ILE A 127 -3.56 9.39 -0.25
N GLU A 128 -2.54 10.24 -0.17
CA GLU A 128 -2.54 11.57 -0.75
C GLU A 128 -1.47 11.63 -1.86
N ASP A 129 -1.88 11.96 -3.08
CA ASP A 129 -0.96 12.18 -4.19
C ASP A 129 -0.24 13.52 -4.05
N LYS A 130 1.08 13.48 -4.19
CA LYS A 130 1.94 14.68 -4.16
C LYS A 130 2.79 14.75 -5.41
N VAL A 131 2.89 15.94 -5.98
CA VAL A 131 3.72 16.21 -7.15
C VAL A 131 5.13 16.56 -6.69
N PHE A 132 6.11 15.82 -7.20
CA PHE A 132 7.53 16.07 -6.95
C PHE A 132 8.30 16.14 -8.26
N GLU A 133 9.37 16.93 -8.29
CA GLU A 133 10.34 16.88 -9.38
C GLU A 133 11.08 15.54 -9.35
N SER A 134 11.25 14.93 -10.52
CA SER A 134 11.93 13.65 -10.69
C SER A 134 12.66 13.60 -12.02
N SER A 135 13.58 12.65 -12.15
CA SER A 135 14.37 12.44 -13.36
C SER A 135 13.85 11.21 -14.11
N LEU A 136 13.62 11.38 -15.41
CA LEU A 136 13.37 10.25 -16.31
C LEU A 136 14.71 9.74 -16.83
N ASN A 137 15.14 8.57 -16.35
CA ASN A 137 16.42 7.96 -16.70
C ASN A 137 16.24 7.04 -17.90
N THR A 138 17.21 7.05 -18.82
CA THR A 138 17.27 6.10 -19.94
C THR A 138 18.41 5.12 -19.70
N ILE A 139 18.08 3.83 -19.67
CA ILE A 139 18.99 2.75 -19.29
C ILE A 139 19.09 1.77 -20.45
N VAL A 140 20.31 1.40 -20.82
CA VAL A 140 20.57 0.55 -21.98
C VAL A 140 20.54 -0.91 -21.57
N PHE A 141 19.59 -1.67 -22.10
CA PHE A 141 19.55 -3.13 -22.01
C PHE A 141 20.09 -3.73 -23.31
N SER A 142 20.41 -5.03 -23.31
CA SER A 142 20.90 -5.73 -24.50
C SER A 142 20.00 -6.91 -24.86
N THR A 143 19.67 -7.12 -26.13
CA THR A 143 18.92 -8.30 -26.58
C THR A 143 19.83 -9.53 -26.69
N GLU A 144 19.25 -10.71 -26.94
CA GLU A 144 20.02 -11.92 -27.24
C GLU A 144 20.93 -11.78 -28.48
N GLU A 145 20.57 -10.88 -29.40
CA GLU A 145 21.32 -10.57 -30.63
C GLU A 145 22.34 -9.43 -30.43
N ASN A 146 22.61 -9.04 -29.18
CA ASN A 146 23.45 -7.90 -28.79
C ASN A 146 22.98 -6.53 -29.32
N GLU A 147 21.71 -6.41 -29.71
CA GLU A 147 21.10 -5.11 -29.99
C GLU A 147 20.91 -4.34 -28.69
N GLN A 148 21.22 -3.06 -28.69
CA GLN A 148 21.01 -2.18 -27.54
C GLN A 148 19.62 -1.55 -27.59
N ILE A 149 18.84 -1.74 -26.53
CA ILE A 149 17.50 -1.16 -26.38
C ILE A 149 17.47 -0.20 -25.20
N ASN A 150 16.80 0.94 -25.39
CA ASN A 150 16.72 1.99 -24.39
C ASN A 150 15.42 1.85 -23.57
N ILE A 151 15.55 1.71 -22.26
CA ILE A 151 14.42 1.62 -21.33
C ILE A 151 14.31 2.94 -20.55
N ALA A 152 13.13 3.55 -20.55
CA ALA A 152 12.88 4.77 -19.78
C ALA A 152 12.22 4.46 -18.43
N THR A 153 12.77 4.98 -17.33
CA THR A 153 12.23 4.80 -15.98
C THR A 153 12.53 5.97 -15.04
N THR A 154 11.58 6.28 -14.17
CA THR A 154 11.79 7.21 -13.04
C THR A 154 12.31 6.52 -11.79
N ARG A 155 12.39 5.18 -11.80
CA ARG A 155 12.79 4.34 -10.64
C ARG A 155 13.95 3.40 -10.99
N PRO A 156 15.14 3.91 -11.37
CA PRO A 156 16.30 3.08 -11.70
C PRO A 156 16.72 2.15 -10.55
N GLU A 157 16.44 2.51 -9.30
CA GLU A 157 16.66 1.70 -8.11
C GLU A 157 15.91 0.36 -8.13
N LEU A 158 14.83 0.25 -8.92
CA LEU A 158 14.04 -0.98 -9.05
C LEU A 158 14.58 -1.94 -10.13
N LEU A 159 15.66 -1.61 -10.83
CA LEU A 159 16.27 -2.48 -11.84
C LEU A 159 16.51 -3.93 -11.36
N PRO A 160 16.99 -4.19 -10.12
CA PRO A 160 17.17 -5.55 -9.64
C PRO A 160 15.86 -6.34 -9.57
N ALA A 161 14.70 -5.69 -9.47
CA ALA A 161 13.39 -6.33 -9.47
C ALA A 161 12.78 -6.52 -10.87
N CYS A 162 13.47 -6.15 -11.94
CA CYS A 162 12.96 -6.29 -13.30
C CYS A 162 12.73 -7.77 -13.66
N VAL A 163 11.52 -8.09 -14.11
CA VAL A 163 11.10 -9.45 -14.48
C VAL A 163 10.59 -9.57 -15.92
N ALA A 164 10.31 -8.45 -16.59
CA ALA A 164 9.92 -8.38 -17.99
C ALA A 164 10.17 -6.98 -18.55
N VAL A 165 10.24 -6.88 -19.87
CA VAL A 165 10.15 -5.61 -20.61
C VAL A 165 8.88 -5.63 -21.43
N PHE A 166 8.12 -4.54 -21.39
CA PHE A 166 6.89 -4.38 -22.14
C PHE A 166 7.03 -3.38 -23.28
N CYS A 167 6.39 -3.69 -24.40
CA CYS A 167 6.24 -2.81 -25.56
C CYS A 167 4.77 -2.80 -26.03
N HIS A 168 4.38 -1.77 -26.75
CA HIS A 168 3.03 -1.74 -27.34
C HIS A 168 3.00 -2.62 -28.61
N PRO A 169 1.96 -3.44 -28.84
CA PRO A 169 1.89 -4.36 -29.99
C PRO A 169 1.91 -3.65 -31.35
N GLU A 170 1.45 -2.40 -31.41
CA GLU A 170 1.44 -1.58 -32.63
C GLU A 170 2.70 -0.70 -32.79
N ASP A 171 3.64 -0.76 -31.85
CA ASP A 171 4.88 0.00 -31.96
C ASP A 171 5.86 -0.70 -32.91
N ALA A 172 5.81 -0.32 -34.19
CA ALA A 172 6.64 -0.87 -35.26
C ALA A 172 8.15 -0.84 -34.96
N ARG A 173 8.61 0.02 -34.04
CA ARG A 173 10.01 0.08 -33.61
C ARG A 173 10.44 -1.17 -32.85
N TYR A 174 9.52 -1.84 -32.14
CA TYR A 174 9.84 -2.91 -31.19
C TYR A 174 9.06 -4.22 -31.42
N THR A 175 8.17 -4.29 -32.42
CA THR A 175 7.41 -5.51 -32.72
C THR A 175 8.29 -6.75 -32.95
N HIS A 176 9.49 -6.56 -33.52
CA HIS A 176 10.46 -7.63 -33.76
C HIS A 176 11.11 -8.18 -32.47
N LEU A 177 10.96 -7.50 -31.33
CA LEU A 177 11.46 -7.93 -30.02
C LEU A 177 10.45 -8.80 -29.25
N ILE A 178 9.16 -8.78 -29.63
CA ILE A 178 8.11 -9.51 -28.93
C ILE A 178 8.42 -11.01 -28.90
N GLY A 179 8.41 -11.59 -27.69
CA GLY A 179 8.73 -13.01 -27.47
C GLY A 179 10.23 -13.32 -27.38
N LYS A 180 11.11 -12.34 -27.62
CA LYS A 180 12.56 -12.47 -27.37
C LYS A 180 12.90 -12.13 -25.91
N THR A 181 14.17 -12.29 -25.57
CA THR A 181 14.70 -11.97 -24.24
C THR A 181 15.56 -10.71 -24.28
N ALA A 182 15.47 -9.90 -23.23
CA ALA A 182 16.36 -8.79 -22.95
C ALA A 182 17.22 -9.09 -21.72
N THR A 183 18.45 -8.59 -21.73
CA THR A 183 19.41 -8.65 -20.63
C THR A 183 19.36 -7.32 -19.89
N VAL A 184 18.91 -7.37 -18.64
CA VAL A 184 18.79 -6.22 -17.74
C VAL A 184 20.18 -5.68 -17.41
N ALA A 185 20.34 -4.36 -17.54
CA ALA A 185 21.57 -3.68 -17.19
C ALA A 185 21.98 -3.95 -15.72
N ILE A 186 23.28 -3.96 -15.45
CA ILE A 186 23.89 -4.15 -14.11
C ILE A 186 23.72 -5.57 -13.56
N THR A 187 22.50 -6.11 -13.56
CA THR A 187 22.18 -7.42 -12.98
C THR A 187 22.49 -8.59 -13.92
N GLY A 188 22.49 -8.35 -15.23
CA GLY A 188 22.65 -9.41 -16.24
C GLY A 188 21.46 -10.38 -16.29
N ALA A 189 20.36 -10.08 -15.61
CA ALA A 189 19.17 -10.92 -15.59
C ALA A 189 18.54 -10.98 -16.98
N LYS A 190 18.14 -12.18 -17.39
CA LYS A 190 17.42 -12.41 -18.65
C LYS A 190 15.92 -12.34 -18.41
N VAL A 191 15.24 -11.42 -19.08
CA VAL A 191 13.80 -11.18 -18.92
C VAL A 191 13.08 -11.18 -20.28
N PRO A 192 11.86 -11.73 -20.37
CA PRO A 192 11.11 -11.73 -21.62
C PRO A 192 10.67 -10.32 -22.03
N VAL A 193 10.57 -10.09 -23.34
CA VAL A 193 9.92 -8.92 -23.94
C VAL A 193 8.50 -9.30 -24.35
N ILE A 194 7.51 -8.63 -23.77
CA ILE A 194 6.09 -8.95 -23.90
C ILE A 194 5.34 -7.75 -24.51
N ALA A 195 4.31 -8.03 -25.32
CA ALA A 195 3.44 -6.99 -25.85
C ALA A 195 2.24 -6.74 -24.92
N ASP A 196 1.92 -5.48 -24.65
CA ASP A 196 0.72 -5.09 -23.91
C ASP A 196 0.21 -3.72 -24.36
N ASP A 197 -1.10 -3.61 -24.53
CA ASP A 197 -1.80 -2.41 -25.01
C ASP A 197 -1.82 -1.26 -24.00
N LYS A 198 -1.53 -1.53 -22.72
CA LYS A 198 -1.37 -0.46 -21.72
C LYS A 198 -0.05 0.30 -21.82
N VAL A 199 0.91 -0.18 -22.63
CA VAL A 199 2.17 0.54 -22.86
C VAL A 199 1.91 1.77 -23.73
N LYS A 200 2.33 2.94 -23.26
CA LYS A 200 2.21 4.17 -24.04
C LYS A 200 3.42 4.34 -24.97
N ILE A 201 3.16 4.35 -26.27
CA ILE A 201 4.19 4.49 -27.34
C ILE A 201 5.00 5.79 -27.19
N ASP A 202 4.34 6.86 -26.78
CA ASP A 202 4.88 8.23 -26.65
C ASP A 202 5.53 8.51 -25.28
N LYS A 203 5.42 7.59 -24.31
CA LYS A 203 6.03 7.76 -22.99
C LYS A 203 7.47 7.26 -22.99
N GLY A 204 8.42 8.18 -22.83
CA GLY A 204 9.84 7.84 -22.76
C GLY A 204 10.32 7.20 -24.06
N THR A 205 10.80 5.96 -23.99
CA THR A 205 11.26 5.22 -25.18
C THR A 205 10.18 4.37 -25.83
N GLY A 206 9.01 4.20 -25.20
CA GLY A 206 8.00 3.21 -25.62
C GLY A 206 8.28 1.78 -25.11
N LEU A 207 9.41 1.58 -24.42
CA LEU A 207 9.74 0.35 -23.69
C LEU A 207 9.71 0.60 -22.19
N VAL A 208 9.02 -0.28 -21.46
CA VAL A 208 8.84 -0.16 -20.01
C VAL A 208 9.40 -1.40 -19.33
N MET A 209 10.24 -1.23 -18.30
CA MET A 209 10.62 -2.34 -17.42
C MET A 209 9.49 -2.62 -16.43
N CYS A 210 9.14 -3.89 -16.25
CA CYS A 210 8.21 -4.33 -15.22
C CYS A 210 8.98 -4.83 -14.01
N CYS A 211 8.89 -4.12 -12.89
CA CYS A 211 9.66 -4.36 -11.67
C CYS A 211 8.82 -4.93 -10.52
N THR A 212 7.79 -5.71 -10.86
CA THR A 212 6.85 -6.43 -9.96
C THR A 212 5.99 -5.55 -9.05
N PHE A 213 6.60 -4.71 -8.22
CA PHE A 213 5.94 -3.85 -7.24
C PHE A 213 6.33 -2.38 -7.42
N GLY A 214 6.75 -2.01 -8.63
CA GLY A 214 7.15 -0.65 -8.96
C GLY A 214 5.97 0.31 -9.05
N ASP A 215 4.82 -0.15 -9.53
CA ASP A 215 3.56 0.60 -9.54
C ASP A 215 2.35 -0.33 -9.72
N GLU A 216 1.14 0.22 -9.81
CA GLU A 216 -0.09 -0.55 -10.05
C GLU A 216 -0.08 -1.30 -11.38
N LEU A 217 0.64 -0.78 -12.39
CA LEU A 217 0.70 -1.37 -13.72
C LEU A 217 1.62 -2.59 -13.74
N ASP A 218 2.73 -2.55 -13.01
CA ASP A 218 3.60 -3.70 -12.75
C ASP A 218 2.82 -4.84 -12.08
N ILE A 219 1.98 -4.52 -11.09
CA ILE A 219 1.13 -5.52 -10.41
C ILE A 219 0.14 -6.14 -11.38
N TYR A 220 -0.51 -5.31 -12.20
CA TYR A 220 -1.43 -5.77 -13.24
C TYR A 220 -0.75 -6.71 -14.22
N TRP A 221 0.42 -6.33 -14.76
CA TRP A 221 1.16 -7.15 -15.71
C TRP A 221 1.71 -8.42 -15.09
N GLN A 222 2.20 -8.36 -13.85
CA GLN A 222 2.64 -9.52 -13.10
C GLN A 222 1.52 -10.57 -13.00
N GLN A 223 0.29 -10.14 -12.68
CA GLN A 223 -0.86 -11.03 -12.58
C GLN A 223 -1.35 -11.53 -13.95
N LYS A 224 -1.50 -10.62 -14.93
CA LYS A 224 -2.01 -10.94 -16.28
C LYS A 224 -1.11 -11.95 -17.00
N HIS A 225 0.21 -11.77 -16.90
CA HIS A 225 1.20 -12.57 -17.61
C HIS A 225 1.88 -13.62 -16.72
N ASN A 226 1.40 -13.80 -15.48
CA ASN A 226 1.92 -14.77 -14.51
C ASN A 226 3.45 -14.69 -14.32
N LEU A 227 3.98 -13.46 -14.21
CA LEU A 227 5.41 -13.20 -14.07
C LEU A 227 5.90 -13.55 -12.66
N PRO A 228 7.19 -13.90 -12.49
CA PRO A 228 7.76 -14.14 -11.17
C PRO A 228 7.69 -12.89 -10.29
N MET A 229 7.57 -13.07 -8.98
CA MET A 229 7.61 -11.98 -8.00
C MET A 229 9.03 -11.82 -7.46
N LYS A 230 9.52 -10.57 -7.38
CA LYS A 230 10.88 -10.25 -6.94
C LYS A 230 10.86 -9.04 -6.00
N ILE A 231 10.79 -9.34 -4.70
CA ILE A 231 10.76 -8.31 -3.65
C ILE A 231 12.20 -7.90 -3.33
N ILE A 232 12.55 -6.64 -3.60
CA ILE A 232 13.89 -6.10 -3.28
C ILE A 232 13.86 -5.01 -2.21
N ILE A 233 12.67 -4.63 -1.75
CA ILE A 233 12.47 -3.65 -0.68
C ILE A 233 11.81 -4.37 0.49
N ASP A 234 12.39 -4.26 1.67
CA ASP A 234 11.85 -4.84 2.89
C ASP A 234 10.72 -3.97 3.50
N GLN A 235 10.14 -4.44 4.60
CA GLN A 235 9.07 -3.74 5.32
C GLN A 235 9.53 -2.42 5.97
N ASP A 236 10.84 -2.19 6.06
CA ASP A 236 11.42 -0.95 6.58
C ASP A 236 11.73 0.06 5.46
N GLY A 237 11.36 -0.26 4.21
CA GLY A 237 11.63 0.58 3.05
C GLY A 237 13.10 0.56 2.63
N ARG A 238 13.86 -0.46 3.04
CA ARG A 238 15.29 -0.60 2.71
C ARG A 238 15.49 -1.62 1.61
N MET A 239 16.48 -1.37 0.76
CA MET A 239 16.85 -2.33 -0.27
C MET A 239 17.55 -3.55 0.36
N SER A 240 17.05 -4.74 0.05
CA SER A 240 17.70 -6.02 0.33
C SER A 240 17.85 -6.79 -0.99
N LEU A 241 19.09 -7.13 -1.32
CA LEU A 241 19.41 -7.91 -2.51
C LEU A 241 19.55 -9.41 -2.21
N ASP A 242 19.33 -9.83 -0.96
CA ASP A 242 19.51 -11.22 -0.55
C ASP A 242 18.45 -12.14 -1.21
N SER A 243 17.24 -11.63 -1.40
CA SER A 243 16.14 -12.30 -2.11
C SER A 243 16.38 -12.45 -3.63
N VAL A 244 17.32 -11.68 -4.20
CA VAL A 244 17.64 -11.71 -5.63
C VAL A 244 18.53 -12.90 -5.99
N CYS A 245 19.28 -13.43 -5.02
CA CYS A 245 20.29 -14.47 -5.22
C CYS A 245 19.74 -15.91 -5.05
N ASP A 246 18.56 -16.11 -4.48
CA ASP A 246 18.09 -17.45 -4.10
C ASP A 246 17.44 -18.26 -5.23
N ASN A 247 17.07 -17.65 -6.36
CA ASN A 247 16.53 -18.42 -7.51
C ASN A 247 17.61 -19.09 -8.39
N ASN A 248 18.91 -18.88 -8.12
CA ASN A 248 20.03 -19.48 -8.87
C ASN A 248 20.94 -20.40 -8.02
N ARG A 249 20.55 -20.75 -6.78
CA ARG A 249 21.34 -21.62 -5.89
C ARG A 249 21.33 -23.12 -6.25
N SER A 250 21.12 -23.46 -7.51
CA SER A 250 21.45 -24.79 -8.05
C SER A 250 22.79 -24.84 -8.81
N GLN A 251 23.57 -23.74 -8.88
CA GLN A 251 24.85 -23.74 -9.62
C GLN A 251 26.08 -23.13 -8.92
N CYS A 252 26.01 -22.75 -7.64
CA CYS A 252 27.20 -22.30 -6.91
C CYS A 252 27.48 -23.20 -5.69
N GLN A 253 27.93 -24.44 -5.95
CA GLN A 253 28.73 -25.20 -5.00
C GLN A 253 30.14 -25.33 -5.57
N GLY A 254 31.12 -24.84 -4.82
CA GLY A 254 32.53 -25.12 -5.05
C GLY A 254 33.42 -23.89 -4.99
N THR A 255 33.75 -23.46 -3.77
CA THR A 255 35.13 -23.46 -3.25
C THR A 255 35.08 -22.84 -1.85
N GLY A 256 35.06 -23.70 -0.83
CA GLY A 256 35.37 -23.27 0.52
C GLY A 256 36.85 -22.90 0.59
N MET A 257 37.13 -21.67 0.99
CA MET A 257 38.44 -21.30 1.54
C MET A 257 38.26 -21.00 3.02
N THR A 258 38.93 -21.84 3.79
CA THR A 258 39.07 -21.85 5.23
C THR A 258 39.61 -20.53 5.76
N SER A 259 39.02 -20.10 6.86
CA SER A 259 39.49 -19.09 7.80
C SER A 259 40.99 -19.24 8.13
N GLY A 260 41.72 -18.15 7.99
CA GLY A 260 43.02 -17.85 8.58
C GLY A 260 43.07 -16.37 8.89
#